data_AF-E3M582-F1
#
_entry.id   AF-E3M582-F1
#
_cell.length_a   1.000
_cell.length_b   1.000
_cell.length_c   1.000
_cell.angle_alpha   90.00
_cell.angle_beta   90.00
_cell.angle_gamma   90.00
#
_symmetry.space_group_name_H-M   'P 1'
#
loop_
_entity.id
_entity.type
_entity.pdbx_description
1 polymer ?
#
loop_
_entity_poly.entity_id
_entity_poly.type
_entity_poly.pdbx_seq_one_letter_code
_entity_poly.pdbx_strand_id
1 'polypeptide(L)'
;MTLLFLSLILFSVTIGIHCVAKFEVTSVSDSSLVIKMVEAGNVTNFDITVQIFDLSKQRLFRRTQLDHVKNDQLLSFDGLKPDTWFAVRIEYRLNFAEDVVDNGLRMTKQEMVIKTKKTSRDDPKKIEQMVAFIDDLFVTKDNIYIGVGSVFKEIKKISTVIVPELRCSKGVLSPVSQQVIQHASFHFDLSKLPKEDRKCSTICVFPYLRILTENAVTETFRAKEWCGSAEEARHLLTNRSPKMSLVSYFIILILSVILFH
;
A
#
# COMPACT_ATOMS: atom_id res chain seq x y z
N MET A 1 -15.98 34.34 30.08
CA MET A 1 -16.33 33.86 28.73
C MET A 1 -15.30 34.22 27.66
N THR A 2 -14.58 35.33 27.77
CA THR A 2 -13.56 35.77 26.81
C THR A 2 -12.28 34.91 26.78
N LEU A 3 -11.83 34.38 27.93
CA LEU A 3 -10.62 33.52 27.99
C LEU A 3 -10.81 32.14 27.31
N LEU A 4 -12.02 31.58 27.37
CA LEU A 4 -12.34 30.28 26.77
C LEU A 4 -12.41 30.39 25.23
N PHE A 5 -12.89 31.52 24.72
CA PHE A 5 -12.92 31.83 23.29
C PHE A 5 -11.50 32.09 22.74
N LEU A 6 -10.65 32.80 23.50
CA LEU A 6 -9.24 33.00 23.11
C LEU A 6 -8.47 31.68 23.10
N SER A 7 -8.74 30.79 24.07
CA SER A 7 -8.18 29.43 24.12
C SER A 7 -8.62 28.59 22.92
N LEU A 8 -9.89 28.65 22.50
CA LEU A 8 -10.36 27.96 21.29
C LEU A 8 -9.73 28.51 20.01
N ILE A 9 -9.54 29.84 19.91
CA ILE A 9 -8.89 30.48 18.76
C ILE A 9 -7.40 30.10 18.71
N LEU A 10 -6.69 30.10 19.84
CA LEU A 10 -5.29 29.65 19.94
C LEU A 10 -5.13 28.13 19.70
N PHE A 11 -6.13 27.31 20.04
CA PHE A 11 -6.13 25.88 19.72
C PHE A 11 -6.43 25.61 18.23
N SER A 12 -7.23 26.46 17.58
CA SER A 12 -7.52 26.33 16.15
C SER A 12 -6.36 26.75 15.24
N VAL A 13 -5.35 27.45 15.76
CA VAL A 13 -4.20 27.96 14.97
C VAL A 13 -3.01 26.98 14.94
N THR A 14 -3.00 25.89 15.73
CA THR A 14 -1.80 25.04 15.88
C THR A 14 -1.95 23.58 15.46
N ILE A 15 -3.05 23.20 14.81
CA ILE A 15 -3.13 21.90 14.09
C ILE A 15 -2.96 22.17 12.59
N GLY A 16 -1.86 22.83 12.23
CA GLY A 16 -1.30 22.70 10.89
C GLY A 16 -0.77 21.28 10.76
N ILE A 17 -1.62 20.32 10.38
CA ILE A 17 -1.11 19.06 9.83
C ILE A 17 -0.27 19.50 8.63
N HIS A 18 1.05 19.42 8.75
CA HIS A 18 1.95 19.58 7.63
C HIS A 18 1.70 18.40 6.68
N CYS A 19 0.67 18.53 5.85
CA CYS A 19 0.38 17.62 4.77
C CYS A 19 1.52 17.74 3.77
N VAL A 20 2.20 16.61 3.49
CA VAL A 20 3.35 16.57 2.59
C VAL A 20 2.84 16.12 1.24
N ALA A 21 3.01 16.99 0.23
CA ALA A 21 2.54 16.71 -1.12
C ALA A 21 3.09 15.37 -1.64
N LYS A 22 2.17 14.54 -2.13
CA LYS A 22 2.44 13.17 -2.56
C LYS A 22 1.55 12.81 -3.74
N PHE A 23 1.89 11.73 -4.43
CA PHE A 23 1.10 11.26 -5.57
C PHE A 23 0.17 10.11 -5.17
N GLU A 24 -1.09 10.17 -5.59
CA GLU A 24 -2.05 9.10 -5.38
C GLU A 24 -2.65 8.64 -6.70
N VAL A 25 -2.90 7.34 -6.79
CA VAL A 25 -3.61 6.74 -7.91
C VAL A 25 -5.09 7.06 -7.72
N THR A 26 -5.69 7.73 -8.69
CA THR A 26 -7.10 8.14 -8.62
C THR A 26 -8.01 7.20 -9.40
N SER A 27 -7.51 6.64 -10.49
CA SER A 27 -8.24 5.63 -11.26
C SER A 27 -7.29 4.71 -12.03
N VAL A 28 -7.73 3.47 -12.22
CA VAL A 28 -7.04 2.46 -13.03
C VAL A 28 -8.07 1.75 -13.90
N SER A 29 -7.91 1.81 -15.21
CA SER A 29 -8.71 1.03 -16.17
C SER A 29 -7.95 -0.23 -16.61
N ASP A 30 -8.44 -0.91 -17.64
CA ASP A 30 -7.75 -2.02 -18.29
C ASP A 30 -6.57 -1.56 -19.14
N SER A 31 -6.53 -0.29 -19.54
CA SER A 31 -5.45 0.25 -20.39
C SER A 31 -4.85 1.57 -19.95
N SER A 32 -5.24 2.12 -18.80
CA SER A 32 -4.76 3.42 -18.33
C SER A 32 -4.63 3.52 -16.82
N LEU A 33 -3.74 4.41 -16.39
CA LEU A 33 -3.47 4.76 -15.01
C LEU A 33 -3.53 6.28 -14.87
N VAL A 34 -4.31 6.78 -13.92
CA VAL A 34 -4.38 8.21 -13.60
C VAL A 34 -3.84 8.45 -12.20
N ILE A 35 -2.92 9.40 -12.11
CA ILE A 35 -2.24 9.80 -10.87
C ILE A 35 -2.47 11.30 -10.66
N LYS A 36 -2.67 11.70 -9.42
CA LYS A 36 -2.83 13.10 -9.03
C LYS A 36 -1.92 13.42 -7.85
N MET A 37 -1.40 14.65 -7.81
CA MET A 37 -0.81 15.18 -6.59
C MET A 37 -1.91 15.56 -5.58
N VAL A 38 -1.78 15.05 -4.36
CA VAL A 38 -2.65 15.40 -3.23
C VAL A 38 -1.83 16.13 -2.18
N GLU A 39 -2.51 16.76 -1.21
CA GLU A 39 -1.83 17.45 -0.10
C GLU A 39 -0.87 18.58 -0.57
N ALA A 40 -1.19 19.22 -1.70
CA ALA A 40 -0.30 20.15 -2.43
C ALA A 40 -0.65 21.64 -2.23
N GLY A 41 -1.27 22.00 -1.11
CA GLY A 41 -1.83 23.34 -0.89
C GLY A 41 -0.82 24.49 -1.00
N ASN A 42 0.46 24.22 -0.74
CA ASN A 42 1.56 25.17 -0.81
C ASN A 42 2.49 24.99 -2.04
N VAL A 43 2.25 23.96 -2.87
CA VAL A 43 3.05 23.67 -4.07
C VAL A 43 2.52 24.51 -5.23
N THR A 44 3.37 25.27 -5.91
CA THR A 44 2.99 26.06 -7.09
C THR A 44 3.10 25.27 -8.38
N ASN A 45 4.20 24.52 -8.52
CA ASN A 45 4.48 23.64 -9.64
C ASN A 45 5.51 22.58 -9.23
N PHE A 46 5.76 21.61 -10.10
CA PHE A 46 6.74 20.56 -9.84
C PHE A 46 7.34 20.02 -11.13
N ASP A 47 8.57 19.53 -11.02
CA ASP A 47 9.22 18.72 -12.06
C ASP A 47 9.05 17.24 -11.68
N ILE A 48 8.81 16.37 -12.65
CA ILE A 48 8.51 14.96 -12.42
C ILE A 48 9.11 14.06 -13.49
N THR A 49 9.68 12.94 -13.06
CA THR A 49 9.99 11.78 -13.88
C THR A 49 9.17 10.60 -13.39
N VAL A 50 8.35 10.03 -14.29
CA VAL A 50 7.57 8.82 -14.03
C VAL A 50 8.14 7.68 -14.86
N GLN A 51 8.51 6.59 -14.20
CA GLN A 51 8.93 5.34 -14.82
C GLN A 51 7.90 4.26 -14.49
N ILE A 52 7.34 3.63 -15.52
CA ILE A 52 6.38 2.53 -15.40
C ILE A 52 7.08 1.26 -15.87
N PHE A 53 7.14 0.25 -15.02
CA PHE A 53 7.71 -1.06 -15.28
C PHE A 53 6.60 -2.09 -15.43
N ASP A 54 6.58 -2.82 -16.55
CA ASP A 54 5.72 -3.98 -16.74
C ASP A 54 6.32 -5.15 -15.97
N LEU A 55 5.65 -5.59 -14.90
CA LEU A 55 6.16 -6.65 -14.04
C LEU A 55 6.05 -8.03 -14.71
N SER A 56 5.11 -8.22 -15.63
CA SER A 56 4.99 -9.47 -16.38
C SER A 56 6.13 -9.65 -17.37
N LYS A 57 6.64 -8.55 -17.93
CA LYS A 57 7.79 -8.52 -18.84
C LYS A 57 9.12 -8.17 -18.17
N GLN A 58 9.12 -7.85 -16.87
CA GLN A 58 10.29 -7.42 -16.09
C GLN A 58 11.12 -6.33 -16.80
N ARG A 59 10.47 -5.32 -17.37
CA ARG A 59 11.16 -4.26 -18.10
C ARG A 59 10.50 -2.91 -17.93
N LEU A 60 11.27 -1.85 -18.16
CA LEU A 60 10.72 -0.50 -18.28
C LEU A 60 9.75 -0.47 -19.47
N PHE A 61 8.50 -0.16 -19.20
CA PHE A 61 7.46 0.01 -20.21
C PHE A 61 7.45 1.43 -20.78
N ARG A 62 7.52 2.43 -19.89
CA ARG A 62 7.51 3.85 -20.27
C ARG A 62 8.31 4.68 -19.28
N ARG A 63 8.99 5.70 -19.80
CA ARG A 63 9.52 6.82 -19.02
C ARG A 63 8.93 8.10 -19.56
N THR A 64 8.42 8.94 -18.68
CA THR A 64 7.87 10.25 -18.99
C THR A 64 8.53 11.27 -18.07
N GLN A 65 9.00 12.37 -18.63
CA GLN A 65 9.55 13.49 -17.89
C GLN A 65 8.75 14.75 -18.25
N LEU A 66 8.34 15.50 -17.23
CA LEU A 66 7.60 16.75 -17.38
C LEU A 66 8.20 17.76 -16.41
N ASP A 67 8.41 18.98 -16.89
CA ASP A 67 8.94 20.07 -16.09
C ASP A 67 7.86 21.14 -15.91
N HIS A 68 7.88 21.84 -14.77
CA HIS A 68 6.97 22.95 -14.44
C HIS A 68 5.47 22.60 -14.49
N VAL A 69 5.11 21.37 -14.10
CA VAL A 69 3.73 20.87 -14.04
C VAL A 69 2.96 21.58 -12.92
N LYS A 70 1.71 22.01 -13.19
CA LYS A 70 0.86 22.63 -12.17
C LYS A 70 0.35 21.60 -11.15
N ASN A 71 0.20 22.02 -9.89
CA ASN A 71 -0.18 21.15 -8.78
C ASN A 71 -1.58 20.50 -8.91
N ASP A 72 -2.47 21.05 -9.73
CA ASP A 72 -3.82 20.58 -9.99
C ASP A 72 -3.92 19.63 -11.18
N GLN A 73 -2.83 19.45 -11.94
CA GLN A 73 -2.82 18.66 -13.16
C GLN A 73 -2.91 17.15 -12.87
N LEU A 74 -3.79 16.48 -13.62
CA LEU A 74 -3.88 15.03 -13.65
C LEU A 74 -2.84 14.45 -14.61
N LEU A 75 -2.16 13.39 -14.17
CA LEU A 75 -1.20 12.65 -14.98
C LEU A 75 -1.86 11.36 -15.46
N SER A 76 -2.17 11.27 -16.75
CA SER A 76 -2.73 10.07 -17.38
C SER A 76 -1.66 9.31 -18.16
N PHE A 77 -1.62 8.00 -17.98
CA PHE A 77 -0.72 7.08 -18.69
C PHE A 77 -1.53 6.00 -19.38
N ASP A 78 -1.73 6.15 -20.69
CA ASP A 78 -2.53 5.22 -21.51
C ASP A 78 -1.68 4.14 -22.21
N GLY A 79 -2.32 3.11 -22.76
CA GLY A 79 -1.67 2.03 -23.49
C GLY A 79 -1.08 0.94 -22.59
N LEU A 80 -1.48 0.89 -21.32
CA LEU A 80 -1.16 -0.23 -20.43
C LEU A 80 -1.89 -1.50 -20.90
N LYS A 81 -1.37 -2.66 -20.48
CA LYS A 81 -2.00 -3.96 -20.79
C LYS A 81 -3.05 -4.30 -19.74
N PRO A 82 -4.19 -4.90 -20.13
CA PRO A 82 -5.17 -5.43 -19.19
C PRO A 82 -4.60 -6.51 -18.27
N ASP A 83 -5.19 -6.65 -17.08
CA ASP A 83 -4.90 -7.68 -16.06
C ASP A 83 -3.40 -7.84 -15.74
N THR A 84 -2.65 -6.73 -15.76
CA THR A 84 -1.20 -6.72 -15.66
C THR A 84 -0.75 -5.88 -14.47
N TRP A 85 0.22 -6.39 -13.72
CA TRP A 85 0.87 -5.64 -12.66
C TRP A 85 1.95 -4.71 -13.20
N PHE A 86 1.94 -3.46 -12.74
CA PHE A 86 2.93 -2.45 -13.04
C PHE A 86 3.53 -1.89 -11.75
N ALA A 87 4.84 -1.70 -11.73
CA ALA A 87 5.49 -0.87 -10.71
C ALA A 87 5.75 0.53 -11.29
N VAL A 88 5.38 1.56 -10.55
CA VAL A 88 5.53 2.95 -10.95
C VAL A 88 6.48 3.62 -9.96
N ARG A 89 7.56 4.20 -10.49
CA ARG A 89 8.49 5.06 -9.75
C ARG A 89 8.28 6.49 -10.19
N ILE A 90 8.02 7.36 -9.23
CA ILE A 90 7.83 8.79 -9.41
C ILE A 90 8.97 9.49 -8.68
N GLU A 91 9.81 10.19 -9.43
CA GLU A 91 10.84 11.08 -8.91
C GLU A 91 10.39 12.50 -9.19
N TYR A 92 10.32 13.34 -8.16
CA TYR A 92 9.77 14.68 -8.30
C TYR A 92 10.48 15.71 -7.43
N ARG A 93 10.47 16.94 -7.93
CA ARG A 93 10.93 18.13 -7.23
C ARG A 93 9.80 19.15 -7.17
N LEU A 94 9.36 19.46 -5.96
CA LEU A 94 8.30 20.43 -5.72
C LEU A 94 8.88 21.84 -5.72
N ASN A 95 8.11 22.82 -6.18
CA ASN A 95 8.41 24.24 -6.04
C ASN A 95 7.26 24.90 -5.25
N PHE A 96 7.58 25.67 -4.21
CA PHE A 96 6.62 26.24 -3.25
C PHE A 96 6.39 27.74 -3.49
N ALA A 97 5.27 28.29 -2.99
CA ALA A 97 4.91 29.70 -3.20
C ALA A 97 5.73 30.68 -2.34
N GLU A 98 6.15 30.25 -1.15
CA GLU A 98 6.78 31.08 -0.13
C GLU A 98 8.10 30.44 0.34
N ASP A 99 9.12 30.38 -0.53
CA ASP A 99 10.49 30.14 -0.08
C ASP A 99 11.49 30.96 -0.91
N VAL A 100 12.03 32.00 -0.27
CA VAL A 100 13.18 32.83 -0.66
C VAL A 100 14.48 32.28 -0.03
N VAL A 101 14.41 31.19 0.72
CA VAL A 101 15.59 30.59 1.37
C VAL A 101 15.87 29.24 0.74
N ASP A 102 17.04 29.20 0.10
CA ASP A 102 17.79 28.04 -0.35
C ASP A 102 17.69 26.85 0.61
N ASN A 103 16.70 25.99 0.37
CA ASN A 103 16.76 24.59 0.75
C ASN A 103 16.76 23.84 -0.57
N GLY A 104 17.93 23.38 -1.03
CA GLY A 104 18.04 22.49 -2.18
C GLY A 104 16.98 21.39 -2.10
N LEU A 105 15.89 21.57 -2.86
CA LEU A 105 14.70 20.73 -2.78
C LEU A 105 15.06 19.36 -3.30
N ARG A 106 15.37 18.49 -2.35
CA ARG A 106 15.83 17.11 -2.54
C ARG A 106 14.82 16.39 -3.42
N MET A 107 15.30 15.80 -4.53
CA MET A 107 14.50 14.93 -5.38
C MET A 107 13.83 13.88 -4.50
N THR A 108 12.51 13.90 -4.46
CA THR A 108 11.72 12.97 -3.68
C THR A 108 11.32 11.79 -4.56
N LYS A 109 11.44 10.58 -4.03
CA LYS A 109 11.11 9.34 -4.72
C LYS A 109 9.91 8.69 -4.06
N GLN A 110 8.89 8.41 -4.85
CA GLN A 110 7.71 7.65 -4.45
C GLN A 110 7.54 6.44 -5.37
N GLU A 111 7.17 5.30 -4.80
CA GLU A 111 6.93 4.07 -5.54
C GLU A 111 5.54 3.53 -5.21
N MET A 112 4.94 2.89 -6.20
CA MET A 112 3.65 2.22 -6.07
C MET A 112 3.58 1.03 -7.01
N VAL A 113 2.78 0.04 -6.65
CA VAL A 113 2.54 -1.14 -7.48
C VAL A 113 1.05 -1.27 -7.67
N ILE A 114 0.60 -1.34 -8.92
CA ILE A 114 -0.81 -1.34 -9.29
C ILE A 114 -1.10 -2.48 -10.25
N LYS A 115 -2.32 -2.99 -10.21
CA LYS A 115 -2.84 -3.92 -11.22
C LYS A 115 -3.86 -3.22 -12.11
N THR A 116 -3.69 -3.30 -13.41
CA THR A 116 -4.72 -2.87 -14.37
C THR A 116 -5.93 -3.79 -14.32
N LYS A 117 -7.08 -3.25 -14.76
CA LYS A 117 -8.33 -4.02 -14.82
C LYS A 117 -8.27 -5.10 -15.89
N LYS A 118 -9.12 -6.11 -15.72
CA LYS A 118 -9.26 -7.13 -16.74
C LYS A 118 -10.08 -6.61 -17.91
N THR A 119 -11.08 -5.76 -17.63
CA THR A 119 -11.96 -5.19 -18.64
C THR A 119 -12.30 -3.74 -18.32
N SER A 120 -12.68 -2.98 -19.34
CA SER A 120 -13.18 -1.61 -19.23
C SER A 120 -14.49 -1.46 -18.45
N ARG A 121 -15.19 -2.56 -18.12
CA ARG A 121 -16.43 -2.56 -17.32
C ARG A 121 -16.16 -2.56 -15.82
N ASP A 122 -14.95 -2.91 -15.41
CA ASP A 122 -14.57 -2.94 -13.99
C ASP A 122 -14.54 -1.51 -13.43
N ASP A 123 -14.96 -1.32 -12.17
CA ASP A 123 -14.94 0.01 -11.53
C ASP A 123 -13.49 0.54 -11.45
N PRO A 124 -13.19 1.66 -12.14
CA PRO A 124 -11.83 2.19 -12.20
C PRO A 124 -11.36 2.79 -10.87
N LYS A 125 -12.28 3.09 -9.93
CA LYS A 125 -11.94 3.61 -8.59
C LYS A 125 -11.58 2.52 -7.59
N LYS A 126 -11.93 1.26 -7.85
CA LYS A 126 -11.59 0.12 -6.98
C LYS A 126 -10.15 -0.32 -7.24
N ILE A 127 -9.15 0.45 -6.83
CA ILE A 127 -7.75 0.24 -7.21
C ILE A 127 -7.14 -0.97 -6.48
N GLU A 128 -6.47 -1.86 -7.23
CA GLU A 128 -5.76 -3.02 -6.67
C GLU A 128 -4.27 -2.70 -6.55
N GLN A 129 -3.81 -2.56 -5.30
CA GLN A 129 -2.44 -2.15 -4.94
C GLN A 129 -1.76 -3.07 -3.92
N MET A 130 -2.54 -3.91 -3.24
CA MET A 130 -2.04 -4.79 -2.19
C MET A 130 -1.38 -6.02 -2.82
N VAL A 131 -0.04 -6.07 -2.78
CA VAL A 131 0.74 -7.20 -3.31
C VAL A 131 1.05 -8.25 -2.26
N ALA A 132 0.92 -7.89 -0.99
CA ALA A 132 1.08 -8.77 0.15
C ALA A 132 -0.19 -8.74 1.01
N PHE A 133 -0.48 -9.85 1.66
CA PHE A 133 -1.68 -10.00 2.49
C PHE A 133 -1.37 -10.88 3.69
N ILE A 134 -2.04 -10.60 4.80
CA ILE A 134 -2.02 -11.49 5.97
C ILE A 134 -2.86 -12.73 5.63
N ASP A 135 -2.29 -13.92 5.81
CA ASP A 135 -2.96 -15.21 5.58
C ASP A 135 -3.03 -16.10 6.81
N ASP A 136 -2.32 -15.74 7.89
CA ASP A 136 -2.43 -16.38 9.20
C ASP A 136 -2.19 -15.36 10.32
N LEU A 137 -2.84 -15.56 11.47
CA LEU A 137 -2.67 -14.73 12.65
C LEU A 137 -2.95 -15.54 13.92
N PHE A 138 -1.95 -15.62 14.79
CA PHE A 138 -2.08 -16.22 16.10
C PHE A 138 -1.61 -15.24 17.18
N VAL A 139 -2.49 -14.95 18.15
CA VAL A 139 -2.23 -13.95 19.20
C VAL A 139 -2.42 -14.59 20.56
N THR A 140 -1.42 -14.39 21.41
CA THR A 140 -1.42 -14.76 22.83
C THR A 140 -1.08 -13.53 23.66
N LYS A 141 -1.04 -13.68 24.99
CA LYS A 141 -0.67 -12.61 25.90
C LYS A 141 0.72 -12.03 25.63
N ASP A 142 1.69 -12.88 25.27
CA ASP A 142 3.10 -12.48 25.13
C ASP A 142 3.63 -12.61 23.70
N ASN A 143 2.82 -13.12 22.75
CA ASN A 143 3.26 -13.38 21.39
C ASN A 143 2.20 -13.01 20.36
N ILE A 144 2.65 -12.44 19.25
CA ILE A 144 1.87 -12.28 18.03
C ILE A 144 2.63 -12.95 16.89
N TYR A 145 1.99 -13.86 16.19
CA TYR A 145 2.49 -14.49 14.99
C TYR A 145 1.64 -14.05 13.81
N ILE A 146 2.28 -13.57 12.75
CA ILE A 146 1.61 -13.25 11.50
C ILE A 146 2.19 -14.08 10.36
N GLY A 147 1.31 -14.61 9.55
CA GLY A 147 1.60 -15.19 8.26
C GLY A 147 1.33 -14.18 7.16
N VAL A 148 2.27 -14.03 6.22
CA VAL A 148 2.14 -13.13 5.09
C VAL A 148 2.39 -13.86 3.78
N GLY A 149 1.40 -13.77 2.88
CA GLY A 149 1.47 -14.21 1.50
C GLY A 149 1.72 -13.04 0.52
N SER A 150 2.09 -13.39 -0.71
CA SER A 150 2.26 -12.44 -1.82
C SER A 150 1.44 -12.88 -3.04
N VAL A 151 1.11 -11.95 -3.92
CA VAL A 151 0.51 -12.24 -5.24
C VAL A 151 1.53 -12.76 -6.26
N PHE A 152 2.84 -12.62 -6.01
CA PHE A 152 3.92 -12.96 -6.95
C PHE A 152 4.62 -14.30 -6.68
N LYS A 153 3.94 -15.29 -6.07
CA LYS A 153 4.55 -16.56 -5.60
C LYS A 153 5.29 -17.36 -6.68
N GLU A 154 4.87 -17.25 -7.93
CA GLU A 154 5.35 -18.13 -9.02
C GLU A 154 6.26 -17.42 -10.04
N ILE A 155 6.47 -16.11 -9.90
CA ILE A 155 7.26 -15.35 -10.87
C ILE A 155 8.73 -15.37 -10.47
N LYS A 156 9.52 -16.29 -11.04
CA LYS A 156 10.94 -16.53 -10.69
C LYS A 156 11.83 -15.27 -10.59
N LYS A 157 11.51 -14.23 -11.37
CA LYS A 157 12.29 -12.98 -11.43
C LYS A 157 11.73 -11.87 -10.54
N ILE A 158 10.70 -12.14 -9.76
CA ILE A 158 10.12 -11.20 -8.80
C ILE A 158 10.13 -11.86 -7.42
N SER A 159 10.81 -11.23 -6.48
CA SER A 159 10.76 -11.62 -5.07
C SER A 159 10.05 -10.54 -4.26
N THR A 160 9.15 -10.96 -3.37
CA THR A 160 8.52 -10.06 -2.38
C THR A 160 9.24 -10.23 -1.06
N VAL A 161 9.81 -9.15 -0.52
CA VAL A 161 10.41 -9.10 0.81
C VAL A 161 9.49 -8.31 1.72
N ILE A 162 9.17 -8.86 2.88
CA ILE A 162 8.30 -8.22 3.87
C ILE A 162 9.16 -7.70 5.01
N VAL A 163 8.98 -6.43 5.32
CA VAL A 163 9.46 -5.82 6.56
C VAL A 163 8.24 -5.68 7.48
N PRO A 164 8.16 -6.46 8.56
CA PRO A 164 7.06 -6.36 9.53
C PRO A 164 7.40 -5.41 10.67
N GLU A 165 6.40 -4.70 11.17
CA GLU A 165 6.52 -3.87 12.36
C GLU A 165 5.28 -4.05 13.25
N LEU A 166 5.50 -4.04 14.56
CA LEU A 166 4.44 -3.95 15.55
C LEU A 166 4.66 -2.69 16.37
N ARG A 167 3.73 -1.75 16.27
CA ARG A 167 3.77 -0.48 16.97
C ARG A 167 3.20 -0.64 18.37
N CYS A 168 4.00 -0.24 19.35
CA CYS A 168 3.69 -0.29 20.77
C CYS A 168 3.84 1.10 21.39
N SER A 169 3.33 1.27 22.61
CA SER A 169 3.24 2.57 23.29
C SER A 169 4.57 3.33 23.40
N LYS A 170 5.72 2.63 23.46
CA LYS A 170 7.04 3.26 23.52
C LYS A 170 8.06 2.69 22.52
N GLY A 171 7.60 2.19 21.39
CA GLY A 171 8.54 1.73 20.36
C GLY A 171 7.92 0.85 19.29
N VAL A 172 8.80 0.25 18.49
CA VAL A 172 8.44 -0.66 17.42
C VAL A 172 9.20 -1.96 17.60
N LEU A 173 8.47 -3.07 17.61
CA LEU A 173 9.06 -4.39 17.47
C LEU A 173 9.11 -4.75 15.98
N SER A 174 10.31 -5.06 15.48
CA SER A 174 10.49 -5.46 14.08
C SER A 174 11.35 -6.73 14.02
N PRO A 175 10.75 -7.91 13.82
CA PRO A 175 11.52 -9.12 13.55
C PRO A 175 12.20 -9.02 12.18
N VAL A 176 13.16 -9.91 11.93
CA VAL A 176 13.93 -9.91 10.69
C VAL A 176 13.03 -10.01 9.46
N SER A 177 13.31 -9.19 8.46
CA SER A 177 12.61 -9.21 7.17
C SER A 177 12.78 -10.55 6.45
N GLN A 178 11.73 -11.06 5.83
CA GLN A 178 11.78 -12.32 5.11
C GLN A 178 11.26 -12.20 3.68
N GLN A 179 11.84 -12.98 2.78
CA GLN A 179 11.31 -13.16 1.44
C GLN A 179 10.14 -14.14 1.45
N VAL A 180 9.04 -13.78 0.80
CA VAL A 180 7.89 -14.66 0.60
C VAL A 180 8.20 -15.62 -0.54
N ILE A 181 8.37 -16.91 -0.23
CA ILE A 181 8.47 -17.98 -1.23
C ILE A 181 7.07 -18.51 -1.53
N GLN A 182 6.44 -19.10 -0.51
CA GLN A 182 5.02 -19.45 -0.52
C GLN A 182 4.25 -18.69 0.57
N HIS A 183 4.95 -18.45 1.68
CA HIS A 183 4.49 -17.85 2.91
C HIS A 183 5.71 -17.33 3.68
N ALA A 184 5.56 -16.26 4.45
CA ALA A 184 6.56 -15.77 5.40
C ALA A 184 5.91 -15.59 6.77
N SER A 185 6.55 -16.13 7.81
CA SER A 185 6.00 -16.12 9.17
C SER A 185 6.84 -15.23 10.07
N PHE A 186 6.19 -14.31 10.78
CA PHE A 186 6.85 -13.35 11.65
C PHE A 186 6.35 -13.49 13.08
N HIS A 187 7.29 -13.56 14.02
CA HIS A 187 7.03 -13.66 15.45
C HIS A 187 7.42 -12.36 16.14
N PHE A 188 6.42 -11.69 16.72
CA PHE A 188 6.61 -10.58 17.64
C PHE A 188 6.54 -11.10 19.06
N ASP A 189 7.70 -11.12 19.71
CA ASP A 189 7.86 -11.52 21.10
C ASP A 189 7.73 -10.30 22.01
N LEU A 190 6.57 -10.16 22.67
CA LEU A 190 6.26 -9.07 23.58
C LEU A 190 6.99 -9.21 24.92
N SER A 191 7.54 -10.40 25.23
CA SER A 191 8.29 -10.60 26.47
C SER A 191 9.56 -9.76 26.53
N LYS A 192 10.11 -9.40 25.36
CA LYS A 192 11.26 -8.51 25.18
C LYS A 192 10.97 -7.05 25.52
N LEU A 193 9.70 -6.68 25.69
CA LEU A 193 9.30 -5.34 26.09
C LEU A 193 9.10 -5.24 27.61
N PRO A 194 9.52 -4.12 28.24
CA PRO A 194 9.11 -3.76 29.60
C PRO A 194 7.58 -3.81 29.74
N LYS A 195 7.07 -4.16 30.92
CA LYS A 195 5.61 -4.36 31.11
C LYS A 195 4.79 -3.12 30.76
N GLU A 196 5.28 -1.92 31.07
CA GLU A 196 4.65 -0.66 30.70
C GLU A 196 4.55 -0.42 29.17
N ASP A 197 5.37 -1.09 28.37
CA ASP A 197 5.52 -0.87 26.93
C ASP A 197 4.82 -1.94 26.08
N ARG A 198 4.22 -2.97 26.71
CA ARG A 198 3.51 -4.08 26.05
C ARG A 198 2.15 -3.71 25.44
N LYS A 199 1.79 -2.43 25.44
CA LYS A 199 0.56 -1.95 24.79
C LYS A 199 0.82 -1.77 23.30
N CYS A 200 0.66 -2.85 22.53
CA CYS A 200 0.82 -2.86 21.08
C CYS A 200 -0.53 -2.83 20.38
N SER A 201 -0.72 -1.92 19.43
CA SER A 201 -2.04 -1.65 18.82
C SER A 201 -2.09 -1.90 17.33
N THR A 202 -0.94 -1.86 16.64
CA THR A 202 -0.92 -1.77 15.18
C THR A 202 0.19 -2.62 14.59
N ILE A 203 -0.19 -3.62 13.81
CA ILE A 203 0.68 -4.43 12.97
C ILE A 203 0.79 -3.71 11.62
N CYS A 204 2.01 -3.49 11.15
CA CYS A 204 2.30 -2.96 9.82
C CYS A 204 3.11 -3.98 9.02
N VAL A 205 2.72 -4.17 7.76
CA VAL A 205 3.35 -5.05 6.78
C VAL A 205 3.80 -4.17 5.62
N PHE A 206 5.12 -4.02 5.47
CA PHE A 206 5.73 -3.22 4.40
C PHE A 206 6.32 -4.15 3.32
N PRO A 207 5.61 -4.34 2.19
CA PRO A 207 6.11 -5.14 1.09
C PRO A 207 7.07 -4.37 0.18
N TYR A 208 8.21 -5.00 -0.12
CA TYR A 208 9.18 -4.57 -1.12
C TYR A 208 9.29 -5.61 -2.22
N LEU A 209 9.06 -5.20 -3.47
CA LEU A 209 9.28 -6.05 -4.62
C LEU A 209 10.69 -5.84 -5.15
N ARG A 210 11.47 -6.91 -5.27
CA ARG A 210 12.72 -6.91 -6.03
C ARG A 210 12.47 -7.62 -7.35
N ILE A 211 12.74 -6.93 -8.45
CA ILE A 211 12.58 -7.47 -9.80
C ILE A 211 13.95 -7.58 -10.46
N LEU A 212 14.23 -8.73 -11.05
CA LEU A 212 15.36 -8.90 -11.94
C LEU A 212 14.90 -8.56 -13.36
N THR A 213 15.35 -7.42 -13.86
CA THR A 213 14.97 -6.93 -15.19
C THR A 213 15.56 -7.80 -16.30
N GLU A 214 15.04 -7.65 -17.52
CA GLU A 214 15.60 -8.29 -18.72
C GLU A 214 17.10 -8.00 -18.91
N ASN A 215 17.57 -6.83 -18.46
CA ASN A 215 18.97 -6.39 -18.54
C ASN A 215 19.82 -6.86 -17.34
N ALA A 216 19.35 -7.82 -16.56
CA ALA A 216 19.99 -8.32 -15.34
C ALA A 216 20.24 -7.26 -14.23
N VAL A 217 19.58 -6.10 -14.31
CA VAL A 217 19.57 -5.10 -13.24
C VAL A 217 18.49 -5.46 -12.23
N THR A 218 18.82 -5.43 -10.95
CA THR A 218 17.84 -5.63 -9.87
C THR A 218 17.24 -4.28 -9.48
N GLU A 219 15.95 -4.12 -9.71
CA GLU A 219 15.19 -2.94 -9.28
C GLU A 219 14.38 -3.29 -8.02
N THR A 220 14.29 -2.37 -7.07
CA THR A 220 13.46 -2.53 -5.86
C THR A 220 12.36 -1.48 -5.85
N PHE A 221 11.14 -1.91 -5.53
CA PHE A 221 9.96 -1.06 -5.41
C PHE A 221 9.28 -1.26 -4.07
N ARG A 222 8.98 -0.16 -3.36
CA ARG A 222 8.05 -0.18 -2.25
C ARG A 222 6.62 -0.34 -2.80
N ALA A 223 5.90 -1.33 -2.31
CA ALA A 223 4.49 -1.53 -2.61
C ALA A 223 3.60 -1.02 -1.46
N LYS A 224 2.28 -1.02 -1.67
CA LYS A 224 1.32 -0.52 -0.68
C LYS A 224 1.42 -1.35 0.61
N GLU A 225 1.69 -0.66 1.71
CA GLU A 225 1.69 -1.25 3.05
C GLU A 225 0.27 -1.47 3.57
N TRP A 226 0.15 -2.44 4.46
CA TRP A 226 -1.04 -2.66 5.28
C TRP A 226 -0.68 -2.38 6.73
N CYS A 227 -1.45 -1.53 7.41
CA CYS A 227 -1.32 -1.29 8.85
C CYS A 227 -2.71 -1.40 9.49
N GLY A 228 -2.83 -2.17 10.56
CA GLY A 228 -4.10 -2.36 11.28
C GLY A 228 -3.94 -3.09 12.60
N SER A 229 -5.02 -3.19 13.36
CA SER A 229 -5.05 -3.95 14.61
C SER A 229 -5.04 -5.47 14.37
N ALA A 230 -4.80 -6.24 15.43
CA ALA A 230 -4.95 -7.69 15.37
C ALA A 230 -6.40 -8.09 15.01
N GLU A 231 -7.38 -7.36 15.51
CA GLU A 231 -8.80 -7.58 15.22
C GLU A 231 -9.12 -7.33 13.75
N GLU A 232 -8.60 -6.24 13.17
CA GLU A 232 -8.75 -5.94 11.74
C GLU A 232 -8.08 -7.03 10.89
N ALA A 233 -6.88 -7.49 11.27
CA ALA A 233 -6.22 -8.61 10.61
C ALA A 233 -7.06 -9.91 10.68
N ARG A 234 -7.66 -10.24 11.84
CA ARG A 234 -8.57 -11.40 11.95
C ARG A 234 -9.76 -11.28 11.00
N HIS A 235 -10.35 -10.09 10.87
CA HIS A 235 -11.45 -9.85 9.95
C HIS A 235 -11.07 -10.08 8.48
N LEU A 236 -9.83 -9.78 8.09
CA LEU A 236 -9.33 -10.10 6.73
C LEU A 236 -9.29 -11.61 6.48
N LEU A 237 -8.98 -12.40 7.51
CA LEU A 237 -8.93 -13.87 7.42
C LEU A 237 -10.33 -14.48 7.37
N THR A 238 -11.29 -13.96 8.15
CA THR A 238 -12.67 -14.49 8.18
C THR A 238 -13.51 -14.06 6.98
N ASN A 239 -13.26 -12.87 6.42
CA ASN A 239 -13.96 -12.38 5.23
C ASN A 239 -13.46 -13.02 3.92
N ARG A 240 -12.41 -13.85 3.97
CA ARG A 240 -12.16 -14.84 2.93
C ARG A 240 -13.20 -15.94 3.06
N SER A 241 -14.42 -15.65 2.61
CA SER A 241 -15.52 -16.60 2.60
C SER A 241 -15.05 -17.89 1.92
N PRO A 242 -15.28 -19.08 2.50
CA PRO A 242 -15.16 -20.29 1.72
C PRO A 242 -16.14 -20.15 0.56
N LYS A 243 -15.66 -20.32 -0.68
CA LYS A 243 -16.57 -20.53 -1.81
C LYS A 243 -17.45 -21.72 -1.43
N MET A 244 -18.70 -21.45 -1.09
CA MET A 244 -19.64 -22.50 -0.73
C MET A 244 -19.69 -23.46 -1.92
N SER A 245 -19.20 -24.69 -1.71
CA SER A 245 -19.10 -25.64 -2.80
C SER A 245 -20.51 -25.90 -3.34
N LEU A 246 -20.64 -26.14 -4.65
CA LEU A 246 -21.92 -26.52 -5.26
C LEU A 246 -22.58 -27.69 -4.51
N VAL A 247 -21.78 -28.61 -3.97
CA VAL A 247 -22.22 -29.74 -3.15
C VAL A 247 -22.94 -29.27 -1.87
N SER A 248 -22.42 -28.24 -1.20
CA SER A 248 -23.05 -27.65 -0.02
C SER A 248 -24.41 -27.02 -0.35
N TYR A 249 -24.56 -26.44 -1.56
CA TYR A 249 -25.84 -25.90 -2.03
C TYR A 249 -26.87 -27.01 -2.29
N PHE A 250 -26.44 -28.11 -2.93
CA PHE A 250 -27.29 -29.28 -3.17
C PHE A 250 -27.75 -29.95 -1.87
N ILE A 251 -26.87 -30.06 -0.87
CA ILE A 251 -27.23 -30.65 0.43
C ILE A 251 -28.28 -29.78 1.15
N ILE A 252 -28.14 -28.45 1.13
CA ILE A 252 -29.13 -27.54 1.72
C ILE A 252 -30.48 -27.65 1.00
N LEU A 253 -30.47 -27.76 -0.33
CA LEU A 253 -31.68 -27.89 -1.13
C LEU A 253 -32.40 -29.24 -0.91
N ILE A 254 -31.65 -30.33 -0.76
CA ILE A 254 -32.23 -31.64 -0.43
C ILE A 254 -32.82 -31.63 0.99
N LEU A 255 -32.10 -31.06 1.95
CA LEU A 255 -32.59 -30.95 3.33
C LEU A 255 -33.86 -30.09 3.43
N SER A 256 -33.97 -29.01 2.66
CA SER A 256 -35.20 -28.21 2.65
C SER A 256 -36.37 -28.98 2.04
N VAL A 257 -36.17 -29.75 0.97
CA VAL A 257 -37.24 -30.57 0.40
C VAL A 257 -37.72 -31.66 1.37
N ILE A 258 -36.81 -32.27 2.14
CA ILE A 258 -37.15 -33.30 3.15
C ILE A 258 -37.85 -32.70 4.38
N LEU A 259 -37.56 -31.45 4.75
CA LEU A 259 -38.18 -30.78 5.90
C LEU A 259 -39.56 -30.18 5.61
N PHE A 260 -39.90 -30.00 4.32
CA PHE A 260 -41.17 -29.42 3.87
C PHE A 260 -42.09 -30.42 3.15
N HIS A 261 -41.77 -31.72 3.24
CA HIS A 261 -42.65 -32.85 2.91
C HIS A 261 -42.79 -33.78 4.11
#